data_AF-A0A8J8BQ17-F1
#
_entry.id   AF-A0A8J8BQ17-F1
#
_cell.length_a   1.000
_cell.length_b   1.000
_cell.length_c   1.000
_cell.angle_alpha   90.00
_cell.angle_beta   90.00
_cell.angle_gamma   90.00
#
_symmetry.space_group_name_H-M   'P 1'
#
loop_
_entity.id
_entity.type
_entity.pdbx_description
1 polymer ?
#
loop_
_entity_poly.entity_id
_entity_poly.type
_entity_poly.pdbx_seq_one_letter_code
_entity_poly.pdbx_strand_id
1 'polypeptide(L)' 'MTMSNDPPDHVFFEGNLGDLEELSLIEDAVLEVRGEHGVLRLDLSRDELEKILRCKEGRNFSGNVKTDGKVEDR' A
#
# COMPACT_ATOMS: atom_id res chain seq x y z
N MET A 1 16.76 -15.92 7.86
CA MET A 1 15.69 -16.31 6.92
C MET A 1 14.43 -16.46 7.72
N THR A 2 13.46 -15.56 7.55
CA THR A 2 12.17 -15.69 8.23
C THR A 2 11.25 -16.46 7.30
N MET A 3 10.85 -17.67 7.72
CA MET A 3 9.83 -18.45 7.03
C MET A 3 8.47 -18.08 7.61
N SER A 4 7.64 -17.42 6.81
CA SER A 4 6.24 -17.15 7.13
C SER A 4 5.38 -18.24 6.49
N ASN A 5 4.52 -18.88 7.28
CA ASN A 5 3.69 -20.02 6.89
C ASN A 5 2.30 -19.59 6.35
N ASP A 6 2.26 -18.49 5.61
CA ASP A 6 1.02 -17.95 5.02
C ASP A 6 0.93 -18.34 3.53
N PRO A 7 -0.29 -18.55 2.99
CA PRO A 7 -0.49 -19.06 1.63
C PRO A 7 0.19 -18.16 0.58
N PRO A 8 0.66 -18.75 -0.54
CA PRO A 8 1.64 -18.14 -1.45
C PRO A 8 1.13 -16.97 -2.31
N ASP A 9 -0.06 -16.43 -2.05
CA ASP A 9 -0.76 -15.52 -2.96
C ASP A 9 -0.60 -14.02 -2.63
N HIS A 10 0.27 -13.67 -1.69
CA HIS A 10 0.46 -12.28 -1.30
C HIS A 10 1.93 -11.87 -1.40
N VAL A 11 2.21 -10.97 -2.35
CA VAL A 11 3.50 -10.31 -2.45
C VAL A 11 3.49 -9.11 -1.52
N PHE A 12 4.42 -9.09 -0.58
CA PHE A 12 4.64 -7.96 0.32
C PHE A 12 5.75 -7.07 -0.23
N PHE A 13 5.42 -5.81 -0.47
CA PHE A 13 6.38 -4.78 -0.86
C PHE A 13 6.51 -3.78 0.29
N GLU A 14 7.75 -3.52 0.72
CA GLU A 14 8.06 -2.54 1.76
C GLU A 14 8.94 -1.44 1.17
N GLY A 15 8.58 -0.19 1.46
CA GLY A 15 9.27 1.00 0.98
C GLY A 15 8.61 2.27 1.54
N ASN A 16 9.29 3.40 1.42
CA ASN A 16 8.78 4.70 1.84
C ASN A 16 8.68 5.63 0.62
N LEU A 17 7.48 6.13 0.33
CA LEU A 17 7.24 7.10 -0.74
C LEU A 17 7.35 8.55 -0.25
N GLY A 18 7.58 8.79 1.04
CA GLY A 18 7.48 10.12 1.65
C GLY A 18 6.03 10.54 1.88
N ASP A 19 5.80 11.84 2.00
CA ASP A 19 4.44 12.39 2.11
C ASP A 19 3.65 12.12 0.82
N LEU A 20 2.37 11.79 0.97
CA LEU A 20 1.46 11.54 -0.16
C LEU A 20 1.18 12.85 -0.90
N GLU A 21 1.57 12.92 -2.17
CA GLU A 21 1.31 14.07 -3.03
C GLU A 21 0.01 13.90 -3.82
N GLU A 22 -0.20 12.71 -4.39
CA GLU A 22 -1.32 12.47 -5.32
C GLU A 22 -1.74 10.99 -5.37
N LEU A 23 -3.04 10.78 -5.61
CA LEU A 23 -3.65 9.49 -5.94
C LEU A 23 -4.46 9.63 -7.22
N SER A 24 -4.16 8.82 -8.23
CA SER A 24 -4.90 8.85 -9.50
C SER A 24 -5.15 7.44 -10.05
N LEU A 25 -6.25 7.28 -10.78
CA LEU A 25 -6.54 6.08 -11.56
C LEU A 25 -6.44 6.43 -13.03
N ILE A 26 -5.36 6.00 -13.68
CA ILE A 26 -5.03 6.33 -15.06
C ILE A 26 -5.79 5.38 -15.98
N GLU A 27 -6.60 5.95 -16.88
CA GLU A 27 -7.38 5.22 -17.89
C GLU A 27 -8.21 4.06 -17.31
N ASP A 28 -8.66 4.21 -16.06
CA ASP A 28 -9.41 3.18 -15.31
C ASP A 28 -8.71 1.82 -15.18
N ALA A 29 -7.39 1.77 -15.42
CA ALA A 29 -6.59 0.54 -15.49
C ALA A 29 -5.38 0.51 -14.53
N VAL A 30 -4.81 1.66 -14.19
CA VAL A 30 -3.60 1.73 -13.35
C VAL A 30 -3.80 2.66 -12.18
N LEU A 31 -3.64 2.14 -10.96
CA LEU A 31 -3.60 2.96 -9.75
C LEU A 31 -2.19 3.52 -9.56
N GLU A 32 -2.09 4.84 -9.58
CA GLU A 32 -0.86 5.57 -9.31
C GLU A 32 -0.92 6.22 -7.92
N VAL A 33 0.08 5.90 -7.10
CA VAL A 33 0.31 6.50 -5.78
C VAL A 33 1.63 7.26 -5.84
N ARG A 34 1.55 8.59 -5.78
CA ARG A 34 2.73 9.45 -5.83
C ARG A 34 3.00 10.05 -4.46
N GLY A 35 4.23 9.86 -3.99
CA GLY A 35 4.76 10.55 -2.83
C GLY A 35 6.03 11.31 -3.16
N GLU A 36 6.52 12.09 -2.20
CA GLU A 36 7.70 12.95 -2.31
C GLU A 36 8.94 12.23 -2.89
N HIS A 37 9.12 10.94 -2.57
CA HIS A 37 10.32 10.17 -2.92
C HIS A 37 10.11 9.16 -4.06
N GLY A 38 8.91 9.09 -4.64
CA GLY A 38 8.66 8.17 -5.75
C GLY A 38 7.20 7.94 -6.08
N VAL A 39 7.00 7.05 -7.06
CA VAL A 39 5.69 6.68 -7.57
C VAL A 39 5.54 5.17 -7.54
N LEU A 40 4.47 4.69 -6.91
CA LEU A 40 4.04 3.30 -6.97
C LEU A 40 2.91 3.19 -7.99
N ARG A 41 3.09 2.34 -9.00
CA ARG A 41 2.06 2.02 -10.01
C ARG A 41 1.65 0.58 -9.87
N LEU A 42 0.34 0.35 -9.84
CA LEU A 42 -0.27 -0.96 -9.73
C LEU A 42 -1.20 -1.12 -10.93
N ASP A 43 -1.03 -2.22 -11.68
CA ASP A 43 -2.02 -2.64 -12.66
C ASP A 43 -3.26 -3.10 -11.88
N LEU A 44 -4.24 -2.21 -11.79
CA LEU A 44 -5.42 -2.36 -10.98
C LEU A 44 -6.55 -1.58 -11.63
N SER A 45 -7.46 -2.32 -12.26
CA SER A 45 -8.61 -1.71 -12.92
C SER A 45 -9.61 -1.12 -11.94
N ARG A 46 -10.45 -0.20 -12.42
CA ARG A 46 -11.57 0.35 -11.64
C ARG A 46 -12.46 -0.73 -11.04
N ASP A 47 -12.81 -1.73 -11.84
CA ASP A 47 -13.70 -2.82 -11.39
C ASP A 47 -13.07 -3.67 -10.28
N GLU A 48 -11.77 -3.94 -10.38
CA GLU A 48 -11.03 -4.68 -9.35
C GLU A 48 -10.88 -3.85 -8.08
N LEU A 49 -10.55 -2.56 -8.21
CA LEU A 49 -10.49 -1.62 -7.10
C LEU A 49 -11.85 -1.55 -6.37
N GLU A 50 -12.95 -1.41 -7.10
CA GLU A 50 -14.29 -1.41 -6.52
C GLU A 50 -14.62 -2.73 -5.80
N LYS A 51 -14.27 -3.88 -6.38
CA LYS A 51 -14.45 -5.18 -5.72
C LYS A 51 -13.65 -5.26 -4.42
N ILE A 52 -12.39 -4.82 -4.43
CA ILE A 52 -11.54 -4.79 -3.24
C ILE A 52 -12.15 -3.89 -2.17
N LEU A 53 -12.63 -2.70 -2.54
CA LEU A 53 -13.26 -1.74 -1.62
C LEU A 53 -14.58 -2.27 -1.05
N ARG A 54 -15.42 -2.91 -1.87
CA ARG A 54 -16.68 -3.54 -1.41
C ARG A 54 -16.43 -4.75 -0.49
N CYS A 55 -15.35 -5.51 -0.72
CA CYS A 55 -14.93 -6.58 0.18
C CYS A 55 -14.28 -6.07 1.48
N LYS A 56 -13.99 -4.77 1.61
CA LYS A 56 -13.25 -4.19 2.75
C LYS A 56 -14.15 -3.76 3.92
N GLU A 57 -15.48 -3.76 3.76
CA GLU A 57 -16.42 -3.49 4.87
C GLU A 57 -16.38 -4.56 6.00
N GLY A 58 -15.59 -5.65 5.86
CA GLY A 58 -15.40 -6.67 6.89
C GLY A 58 -13.96 -7.02 7.26
N ARG A 59 -12.93 -6.33 6.73
CA ARG A 59 -11.52 -6.63 7.04
C ARG A 59 -10.73 -5.37 7.39
N ASN A 60 -10.43 -5.21 8.69
CA ASN A 60 -9.48 -4.23 9.18
C ASN A 60 -8.09 -4.54 8.61
N PHE A 61 -7.56 -3.65 7.77
CA PHE A 61 -6.14 -3.68 7.44
C PHE A 61 -5.38 -3.19 8.68
N SER A 62 -4.83 -4.13 9.46
CA SER A 62 -3.78 -3.83 10.44
C SER A 62 -2.48 -3.56 9.69
N GLY A 63 -2.40 -2.42 9.02
CA GLY A 63 -1.12 -1.88 8.60
C GLY A 63 -0.39 -1.40 9.85
N ASN A 64 0.57 -2.17 10.36
CA ASN A 64 1.47 -1.68 11.38
C ASN A 64 2.43 -0.67 10.74
N VAL A 65 2.05 0.61 10.74
CA VAL A 65 2.99 1.70 10.46
C VAL A 65 3.94 1.78 11.66
N LYS A 66 5.14 1.21 11.52
CA LYS A 66 6.23 1.49 12.46
C LYS A 66 6.72 2.90 12.16
N THR A 67 6.32 3.86 12.98
CA THR A 67 7.03 5.13 13.06
C THR A 67 8.30 4.89 13.86
N ASP A 68 9.45 4.80 13.19
CA ASP A 68 10.76 4.88 13.84
C ASP A 68 11.00 6.33 14.31
N GLY A 69 10.24 6.73 15.33
CA GLY A 69 10.43 7.97 16.07
C GLY A 69 11.56 7.81 17.06
N LYS A 70 12.81 7.89 16.59
CA LYS A 70 13.99 8.00 17.45
C LYS A 70 14.07 9.45 17.95
N VAL A 71 13.40 9.76 19.05
CA VAL A 71 13.65 11.01 19.79
C VAL A 71 14.86 10.76 20.68
N GLU A 72 15.99 11.36 20.31
CA GLU A 72 17.21 11.37 21.12
C GLU A 72 16.99 12.18 22.41
N ASP A 73 17.44 11.55 23.49
CA ASP A 73 17.48 12.02 24.88
C ASP A 73 18.37 13.26 25.02
N ARG A 74 17.89 14.30 25.69
CA ARG A 74 18.70 15.40 26.25
C ARG A 74 18.16 15.84 27.60
#